data_AF-A0A961AFB7-F1
#
_entry.id   AF-A0A961AFB7-F1
#
_cell.length_a   1.000
_cell.length_b   1.000
_cell.length_c   1.000
_cell.angle_alpha   90.00
_cell.angle_beta   90.00
_cell.angle_gamma   90.00
#
_symmetry.space_group_name_H-M   'P 1'
#
loop_
_entity.id
_entity.type
_entity.pdbx_description
1 polymer ?
#
loop_
_entity_poly.entity_id
_entity_poly.type
_entity_poly.pdbx_seq_one_letter_code
_entity_poly.pdbx_strand_id
1 'polypeptide(L)'
;MPTPSRASNKYAFERKWTAKLVSDGFVPVSNFFLENYHRLKPYDLTYGEAMFVIHLMQHKWDVAAPFPAYKTIAERMHVSVKSARRYAASLEKKKYLQRVVRVGQTNRFKLDGLMAALDQLKDKQAVKDQRKKGGSDDE
;
A
#
# COMPACT_ATOMS: atom_id res chain seq x y z
N MET A 1 38.62 7.01 -11.80
CA MET A 1 37.51 6.08 -12.11
C MET A 1 36.27 6.92 -12.37
N PRO A 2 35.69 6.96 -13.58
CA PRO A 2 34.42 7.63 -13.79
C PRO A 2 33.29 6.74 -13.26
N THR A 3 32.58 7.21 -12.24
CA THR A 3 31.40 6.56 -11.67
C THR A 3 30.32 6.44 -12.75
N PRO A 4 29.61 5.31 -12.89
CA PRO A 4 28.60 5.17 -13.93
C PRO A 4 27.50 6.21 -13.70
N SER A 5 27.29 7.05 -14.72
CA SER A 5 26.17 7.98 -14.81
C SER A 5 24.87 7.20 -14.68
N ARG A 6 24.29 7.21 -13.48
CA ARG A 6 23.02 6.57 -13.19
C ARG A 6 21.96 7.35 -13.95
N ALA A 7 21.43 6.76 -15.03
CA ALA A 7 20.29 7.27 -15.78
C ALA A 7 19.33 8.00 -14.83
N SER A 8 19.07 9.27 -15.11
CA SER A 8 18.33 10.18 -14.23
C SER A 8 17.03 9.50 -13.80
N ASN A 9 17.01 8.94 -12.59
CA ASN A 9 15.85 8.24 -12.08
C ASN A 9 14.70 9.25 -11.99
N LYS A 10 13.76 9.18 -12.93
CA LYS A 10 12.58 10.05 -13.03
C LYS A 10 11.81 10.09 -11.69
N TYR A 11 11.90 9.00 -10.92
CA TYR A 11 11.24 8.81 -9.63
C TYR A 11 12.18 8.99 -8.43
N ALA A 12 13.31 9.70 -8.59
CA ALA A 12 14.18 10.02 -7.46
C ALA A 12 13.39 10.82 -6.41
N PHE A 13 13.38 10.33 -5.17
CA PHE A 13 12.64 10.93 -4.05
C PHE A 13 12.96 12.42 -3.89
N GLU A 14 14.25 12.77 -3.93
CA GLU A 14 14.79 14.14 -3.81
C GLU A 14 14.34 15.12 -4.91
N ARG A 15 13.84 14.62 -6.05
CA ARG A 15 13.29 15.50 -7.09
C ARG A 15 11.87 15.93 -6.76
N LYS A 16 11.11 15.08 -6.05
CA LYS A 16 9.72 15.34 -5.67
C LYS A 16 9.61 15.90 -4.26
N TRP A 17 10.55 15.56 -3.40
CA TRP A 17 10.62 15.93 -1.99
C TRP A 17 11.96 16.60 -1.70
N THR A 18 12.05 17.36 -0.60
CA THR A 18 13.30 18.03 -0.26
C THR A 18 14.35 17.02 0.23
N ALA A 19 15.62 17.25 -0.11
CA ALA A 19 16.74 16.39 0.29
C ALA A 19 16.85 16.21 1.82
N LYS A 20 16.38 17.20 2.60
CA LYS A 20 16.35 17.14 4.06
C LYS A 20 15.51 15.97 4.61
N LEU A 21 14.56 15.46 3.84
CA LEU A 21 13.65 14.39 4.26
C LEU A 21 14.14 12.99 3.87
N VAL A 22 15.25 12.89 3.13
CA VAL A 22 15.77 11.59 2.67
C VAL A 22 16.28 10.76 3.85
N SER A 23 16.89 11.42 4.85
CA SER A 23 17.43 10.78 6.05
C SER A 23 16.35 10.12 6.91
N ASP A 24 15.11 10.62 6.84
CA ASP A 24 13.99 10.14 7.64
C ASP A 24 13.38 8.85 7.08
N GLY A 25 13.81 8.44 5.89
CA GLY A 25 13.26 7.32 5.15
C GLY A 25 11.88 7.61 4.54
N PHE A 26 11.42 6.73 3.66
CA PHE A 26 10.14 6.89 2.97
C PHE A 26 9.52 5.55 2.66
N VAL A 27 8.19 5.48 2.56
CA VAL A 27 7.47 4.26 2.17
C VAL A 27 7.28 4.20 0.66
N PRO A 28 7.82 3.21 -0.06
CA PRO A 28 7.54 3.04 -1.48
C PRO A 28 6.12 2.48 -1.62
N VAL A 29 5.18 3.34 -1.98
CA VAL A 29 3.80 2.96 -2.29
C VAL A 29 3.63 2.90 -3.80
N SER A 30 3.01 1.84 -4.31
CA SER A 30 2.71 1.69 -5.74
C SER A 30 1.70 2.76 -6.20
N ASN A 31 2.01 3.49 -7.27
CA ASN A 31 1.05 4.41 -7.89
C ASN A 31 -0.23 3.69 -8.30
N PHE A 32 -0.12 2.44 -8.75
CA PHE A 32 -1.28 1.62 -9.10
C PHE A 32 -2.22 1.43 -7.91
N PHE A 33 -1.68 1.21 -6.70
CA PHE A 33 -2.50 1.14 -5.50
C PHE A 33 -3.18 2.47 -5.21
N LEU A 34 -2.45 3.59 -5.23
CA LEU A 34 -2.99 4.93 -4.97
C LEU A 34 -4.11 5.31 -5.94
N GLU A 35 -4.02 4.85 -7.19
CA GLU A 35 -5.02 5.14 -8.22
C GLU A 35 -6.22 4.19 -8.17
N ASN A 36 -6.08 2.98 -7.63
CA ASN A 36 -7.08 1.91 -7.79
C ASN A 36 -7.64 1.31 -6.50
N TYR A 37 -7.18 1.72 -5.31
CA TYR A 37 -7.65 1.15 -4.03
C TYR A 37 -9.19 1.21 -3.87
N HIS A 38 -9.83 2.26 -4.40
CA HIS A 38 -11.28 2.47 -4.35
C HIS A 38 -12.06 1.59 -5.36
N ARG A 39 -11.37 0.92 -6.28
CA ARG A 39 -11.98 0.08 -7.33
C ARG A 39 -11.73 -1.41 -7.10
N LEU A 40 -11.03 -1.75 -6.01
CA LEU A 40 -10.75 -3.13 -5.66
C LEU A 40 -12.05 -3.93 -5.48
N LYS A 41 -11.97 -5.21 -5.81
CA LYS A 41 -13.08 -6.17 -5.74
C LYS A 41 -12.62 -7.39 -4.95
N PRO A 42 -13.49 -8.01 -4.13
CA PRO A 42 -14.93 -7.76 -4.03
C PRO A 42 -15.31 -6.49 -3.25
N TYR A 43 -14.41 -5.95 -2.42
CA TYR A 43 -14.66 -4.76 -1.61
C TYR A 43 -13.70 -3.63 -1.98
N ASP A 44 -14.18 -2.40 -2.01
CA ASP A 44 -13.35 -1.21 -2.13
C ASP A 44 -12.61 -0.92 -0.81
N LEU A 45 -11.56 -0.09 -0.88
CA LEU A 45 -10.99 0.56 0.29
C LEU A 45 -11.45 2.01 0.38
N THR A 46 -11.81 2.43 1.58
CA THR A 46 -11.98 3.85 1.93
C THR A 46 -10.61 4.53 2.07
N TYR A 47 -10.58 5.86 1.98
CA TYR A 47 -9.36 6.64 2.20
C TYR A 47 -8.70 6.34 3.56
N GLY A 48 -9.50 6.15 4.62
CA GLY A 48 -9.01 5.84 5.96
C GLY A 48 -8.36 4.46 6.04
N GLU A 49 -8.96 3.46 5.38
CA GLU A 49 -8.38 2.12 5.29
C GLU A 49 -7.10 2.11 4.45
N ALA A 50 -7.07 2.82 3.33
CA ALA A 50 -5.89 2.93 2.48
C ALA A 50 -4.73 3.61 3.22
N MET A 51 -4.99 4.71 3.93
CA MET A 51 -3.96 5.41 4.73
C MET A 51 -3.47 4.53 5.89
N PHE A 52 -4.37 3.78 6.53
CA PHE A 52 -4.00 2.81 7.55
C PHE A 52 -3.04 1.74 7.00
N VAL A 53 -3.30 1.21 5.80
CA VAL A 53 -2.40 0.27 5.11
C VAL A 53 -1.02 0.89 4.85
N ILE A 54 -0.96 2.15 4.37
CA ILE A 54 0.31 2.83 4.11
C ILE A 54 1.12 2.98 5.41
N HIS A 55 0.48 3.37 6.52
CA HIS A 55 1.16 3.42 7.82
C HIS A 55 1.62 2.04 8.30
N LEU A 56 0.86 0.98 8.03
CA LEU A 56 1.33 -0.39 8.31
C LEU A 56 2.58 -0.73 7.47
N MET A 57 2.60 -0.36 6.19
CA MET A 57 3.76 -0.56 5.32
C MET A 57 4.98 0.24 5.78
N GLN A 58 4.79 1.41 6.41
CA GLN A 58 5.88 2.18 7.04
C GLN A 58 6.62 1.40 8.12
N HIS A 59 5.97 0.44 8.76
CA HIS A 59 6.58 -0.41 9.78
C HIS A 59 7.02 -1.77 9.24
N LYS A 60 6.83 -2.02 7.93
CA LYS A 60 7.20 -3.26 7.25
C LYS A 60 8.51 -3.06 6.47
N TRP A 61 9.62 -2.89 7.19
CA TRP A 61 10.95 -2.62 6.61
C TRP A 61 12.01 -3.68 6.93
N ASP A 62 11.70 -4.70 7.72
CA ASP A 62 12.56 -5.88 7.89
C ASP A 62 11.77 -7.20 7.65
N VAL A 63 12.42 -8.34 7.85
CA VAL A 63 11.82 -9.69 7.75
C VAL A 63 10.74 -9.93 8.83
N ALA A 64 10.65 -9.06 9.83
CA ALA A 64 9.63 -9.07 10.86
C ALA A 64 8.40 -8.27 10.40
N ALA A 65 7.21 -8.84 10.64
CA ALA A 65 5.97 -8.20 10.23
C ALA A 65 5.74 -6.87 10.99
N PRO A 66 5.00 -5.91 10.43
CA PRO A 66 4.79 -4.62 11.05
C PRO A 66 4.09 -4.77 12.41
N PHE A 67 4.68 -4.18 13.45
CA PHE A 67 4.20 -4.21 14.83
C PHE A 67 3.86 -2.82 15.44
N PRO A 68 3.36 -1.81 14.70
CA PRO A 68 2.94 -0.59 15.37
C PRO A 68 1.71 -0.88 16.23
N ALA A 69 1.75 -0.43 17.49
CA ALA A 69 0.55 -0.41 18.30
C ALA A 69 -0.52 0.43 17.60
N TYR A 70 -1.80 0.03 17.70
CA TYR A 70 -2.91 0.81 17.15
C TYR A 70 -2.90 2.27 17.61
N LYS A 71 -2.38 2.53 18.82
CA LYS A 71 -2.19 3.86 19.39
C LYS A 71 -1.25 4.72 18.52
N THR A 72 -0.11 4.18 18.12
CA THR A 72 0.89 4.86 17.29
C THR A 72 0.35 5.21 15.90
N ILE A 73 -0.39 4.28 15.27
CA ILE A 73 -1.01 4.57 13.97
C ILE A 73 -2.11 5.63 14.13
N ALA A 74 -2.93 5.51 15.16
CA ALA A 74 -4.01 6.45 15.43
C ALA A 74 -3.50 7.88 15.66
N GLU A 75 -2.43 8.03 16.45
CA GLU A 75 -1.76 9.32 16.66
C GLU A 75 -1.25 9.93 15.35
N ARG A 76 -0.55 9.14 14.51
CA ARG A 76 -0.02 9.61 13.23
C ARG A 76 -1.10 9.97 12.21
N MET A 77 -2.19 9.21 12.20
CA MET A 77 -3.36 9.48 11.35
C MET A 77 -4.26 10.59 11.91
N HIS A 78 -3.97 11.08 13.12
CA HIS A 78 -4.83 12.00 13.86
C HIS A 78 -6.29 11.50 13.98
N VAL A 79 -6.44 10.22 14.30
CA VAL A 79 -7.75 9.57 14.53
C VAL A 79 -7.80 8.94 15.91
N SER A 80 -9.01 8.60 16.38
CA SER A 80 -9.14 7.83 17.62
C SER A 80 -8.61 6.40 17.47
N VAL A 81 -8.07 5.83 18.55
CA VAL A 81 -7.64 4.42 18.60
C VAL A 81 -8.78 3.47 18.21
N LYS A 82 -10.03 3.82 18.56
CA LYS A 82 -11.25 3.11 18.14
C LYS A 82 -11.40 3.10 16.61
N SER A 83 -11.09 4.20 15.93
CA SER A 83 -11.14 4.30 14.47
C SER A 83 -10.04 3.45 13.82
N ALA A 84 -8.80 3.52 14.33
CA ALA A 84 -7.72 2.64 13.86
C ALA A 84 -8.06 1.15 14.00
N ARG A 85 -8.63 0.73 15.13
CA ARG A 85 -9.13 -0.64 15.33
C ARG A 85 -10.27 -0.99 14.37
N ARG A 86 -11.19 -0.06 14.12
CA ARG A 86 -12.28 -0.23 13.15
C ARG A 86 -11.74 -0.43 11.73
N TYR A 87 -10.73 0.33 11.31
CA TYR A 87 -10.09 0.14 10.01
C TYR A 87 -9.44 -1.24 9.90
N ALA A 88 -8.70 -1.67 10.92
CA ALA A 88 -8.12 -3.01 10.96
C ALA A 88 -9.19 -4.11 10.88
N ALA A 89 -10.25 -4.01 11.68
CA ALA A 89 -11.37 -4.97 11.66
C ALA A 89 -12.10 -5.01 10.32
N SER A 90 -12.30 -3.85 9.69
CA SER A 90 -12.90 -3.76 8.35
C SER A 90 -12.02 -4.42 7.30
N LEU A 91 -10.71 -4.16 7.32
CA LEU A 91 -9.73 -4.79 6.42
C LEU A 91 -9.62 -6.31 6.64
N GLU A 92 -9.73 -6.78 7.88
CA GLU A 92 -9.83 -8.21 8.22
C GLU A 92 -11.09 -8.84 7.63
N LYS A 93 -12.26 -8.18 7.80
CA LYS A 93 -13.53 -8.64 7.21
C LYS A 93 -13.47 -8.70 5.69
N LYS A 94 -12.78 -7.74 5.06
CA LYS A 94 -12.56 -7.68 3.61
C LYS A 94 -11.49 -8.68 3.12
N LYS A 95 -10.85 -9.43 4.02
CA LYS A 95 -9.74 -10.38 3.76
C LYS A 95 -8.48 -9.75 3.17
N TYR A 96 -8.35 -8.43 3.24
CA TYR A 96 -7.15 -7.71 2.78
C TYR A 96 -6.04 -7.66 3.83
N LEU A 97 -6.43 -7.75 5.10
CA LEU A 97 -5.52 -7.80 6.24
C LEU A 97 -5.75 -9.10 7.00
N GLN A 98 -4.68 -9.79 7.41
CA GLN A 98 -4.76 -10.90 8.35
C GLN A 98 -3.90 -10.58 9.56
N ARG A 99 -4.53 -10.61 10.75
CA ARG A 99 -3.83 -10.44 12.01
C ARG A 99 -3.40 -11.81 12.55
N VAL A 100 -2.10 -12.01 12.64
CA VAL A 100 -1.53 -13.17 13.32
C VAL A 100 -1.29 -12.77 14.78
N VAL A 101 -2.19 -13.24 15.65
CA VAL A 101 -2.08 -13.02 17.10
C VAL A 101 -0.88 -13.80 17.63
N ARG A 102 -0.04 -13.13 18.42
CA ARG A 102 1.07 -13.78 19.12
C ARG A 102 0.86 -13.65 20.62
N VAL A 103 0.97 -14.77 21.33
CA VAL A 103 0.91 -14.76 22.79
C VAL A 103 2.19 -14.10 23.32
N GLY A 104 2.05 -13.03 24.11
CA GLY A 104 3.17 -12.31 24.73
C GLY A 104 3.98 -11.38 23.80
N GLN A 105 3.56 -11.18 22.55
CA GLN A 105 4.23 -10.26 21.60
C GLN A 105 3.23 -9.43 20.83
N THR A 106 3.70 -8.33 20.21
CA THR A 106 2.86 -7.51 19.33
C THR A 106 2.31 -8.32 18.16
N ASN A 107 1.07 -8.05 17.76
CA ASN A 107 0.40 -8.74 16.67
C ASN A 107 1.08 -8.44 15.33
N ARG A 108 1.19 -9.46 14.46
CA ARG A 108 1.71 -9.30 13.09
C ARG A 108 0.56 -9.04 12.13
N PHE A 109 0.73 -8.11 11.20
CA PHE A 109 -0.23 -7.87 10.13
C PHE A 109 0.32 -8.35 8.78
N LYS A 110 -0.41 -9.25 8.13
CA LYS A 110 -0.14 -9.72 6.77
C LYS A 110 -1.09 -9.01 5.79
N LEU A 111 -0.52 -8.51 4.69
CA LEU A 111 -1.24 -7.79 3.63
C LEU A 111 -1.36 -8.63 2.35
N ASP A 112 -1.14 -9.94 2.43
CA ASP A 112 -1.04 -10.83 1.27
C ASP A 112 -2.35 -10.82 0.44
N GLY A 113 -3.50 -10.73 1.12
CA GLY A 113 -4.81 -10.62 0.46
C GLY A 113 -4.99 -9.32 -0.31
N LEU A 114 -4.41 -8.20 0.16
CA LEU A 114 -4.43 -6.94 -0.58
C LEU A 114 -3.57 -7.02 -1.84
N MET A 115 -2.37 -7.62 -1.74
CA MET A 115 -1.48 -7.77 -2.90
C MET A 115 -2.14 -8.63 -3.99
N ALA A 116 -2.70 -9.78 -3.61
CA ALA A 116 -3.43 -10.64 -4.53
C ALA A 116 -4.60 -9.92 -5.23
N ALA A 117 -5.34 -9.06 -4.51
CA ALA A 117 -6.43 -8.30 -5.08
C ALA A 117 -5.96 -7.23 -6.08
N LEU A 118 -4.81 -6.60 -5.83
CA LEU A 118 -4.19 -5.64 -6.73
C LEU A 118 -3.69 -6.33 -8.01
N ASP A 119 -3.05 -7.48 -7.89
CA ASP A 119 -2.57 -8.26 -9.04
C ASP A 119 -3.73 -8.68 -9.94
N GLN A 120 -4.80 -9.23 -9.35
CA GLN A 120 -6.02 -9.58 -10.09
C GLN A 120 -6.66 -8.38 -10.79
N LEU A 121 -6.63 -7.20 -10.17
CA LEU A 121 -7.17 -5.99 -10.80
C LEU A 121 -6.31 -5.56 -11.99
N LYS A 122 -4.98 -5.65 -11.85
CA LYS A 122 -4.03 -5.32 -12.92
C LYS A 122 -4.17 -6.27 -14.10
N ASP A 123 -4.31 -7.57 -13.86
CA ASP A 123 -4.52 -8.56 -14.91
C ASP A 123 -5.82 -8.31 -15.68
N LYS A 124 -6.91 -7.96 -14.96
CA LYS A 124 -8.19 -7.60 -15.58
C LYS A 124 -8.10 -6.33 -16.43
N GLN A 125 -7.29 -5.36 -16.02
CA GLN A 125 -7.05 -4.15 -16.83
C GLN A 125 -6.24 -4.48 -18.09
N ALA A 126 -5.20 -5.30 -17.98
CA ALA A 126 -4.41 -5.73 -19.13
C ALA A 126 -5.27 -6.43 -20.21
N VAL A 127 -6.18 -7.32 -19.80
CA VAL A 127 -7.11 -8.00 -20.73
C VAL A 127 -8.09 -7.00 -21.37
N LYS A 128 -8.58 -6.00 -20.63
CA LYS A 128 -9.45 -4.95 -21.17
C LYS A 128 -8.73 -4.05 -22.18
N ASP A 129 -7.51 -3.67 -21.88
CA ASP A 129 -6.71 -2.79 -22.73
C ASP A 129 -6.35 -3.48 -24.06
N GLN A 130 -6.06 -4.79 -24.03
CA GLN A 130 -5.85 -5.60 -25.24
C GLN A 130 -7.10 -5.70 -26.11
N ARG A 131 -8.29 -5.90 -25.51
CA ARG A 131 -9.56 -5.94 -26.26
C ARG A 131 -9.92 -4.60 -26.88
N LYS A 132 -9.57 -3.47 -26.24
CA LYS A 132 -9.83 -2.13 -26.76
C LYS A 132 -8.93 -1.77 -27.95
N LYS A 133 -7.74 -2.37 -28.03
CA LYS A 133 -6.76 -2.11 -29.10
C LYS A 133 -7.00 -2.93 -30.38
N GLY A 134 -7.78 -4.01 -30.31
CA GLY A 134 -8.13 -4.85 -31.47
C GLY A 134 -9.48 -4.50 -32.13
N GLY A 135 -10.14 -3.42 -31.72
CA GLY A 135 -11.43 -2.97 -32.27
C GLY A 135 -11.37 -1.59 -32.92
N SER A 136 -10.17 -1.10 -33.28
CA SER A 136 -9.94 0.23 -33.87
C SER A 136 -9.41 0.18 -35.31
N ASP A 137 -9.43 -0.99 -35.96
CA ASP A 137 -8.91 -1.17 -37.33
C ASP A 137 -10.02 -1.41 -38.38
N ASP A 138 -11.30 -1.31 -38.00
CA ASP A 138 -12.45 -1.36 -38.93
C ASP A 138 -13.35 -0.12 -38.74
N GLU A 139 -12.87 1.05 -39.15
CA GLU A 139 -13.75 2.19 -39.55
C GLU A 139 -13.06 3.11 -40.56
#